data_AF-A0A4Y9ZKP9-F1
#
_entry.id   AF-A0A4Y9ZKP9-F1
#
_cell.length_a   1.000
_cell.length_b   1.000
_cell.length_c   1.000
_cell.angle_alpha   90.00
_cell.angle_beta   90.00
_cell.angle_gamma   90.00
#
_symmetry.space_group_name_H-M   'P 1'
#
loop_
_entity.id
_entity.type
_entity.pdbx_description
1 polymer ?
#
loop_
_entity_poly.entity_id
_entity_poly.type
_entity_poly.pdbx_seq_one_letter_code
_entity_poly.pdbx_strand_id
1 'polypeptide(L)'
;MVKASYDMKEKYRTSIRAHGVVGSTVRTVDNAPSTKLIFNGKTPALAHPAMQQNRLKRELIRKEKLHDNPAGLGMLGVHFEYIKDQGRPQDQRYIHYLVSKPDGGVLILTFNPFLASLIHRAETIHVDTTFKRAVGDLNEWEIVIWYAAINKTVTIGRVYTNRADRAHYKALFDKVQEVILDLTGRPLRFKRLSRGGTLLSMNVDMEAAQVLGAGDSFLSTNEPDYSGITTREPEELVQYFVKLCYAHVKRAIHDFKSLVTQADYRRLMDFPYIQSEEELQAFQQFVRDLGIKKIQDWWEHKLQHRWILPAIMKLRTRINHDDWDATPSTTNAGESQHHWTNQHTGTSLSLLEAILSARTLDEKVAAEIQASLKAGTLTNSQNEFYHRLVRSVKRQTTSAQKSRHAAKQNDKLAQLREQIEDEKEARKVSLQRQKTLQEQLGSSQGKPRSKRTSRTVQRTATKANNETTFNAYEDNQVLDAHNNFDPRALDNGTHDFDFALDFPDIPPFQVPGAAEPQLGHHDFTGNTLSDDLRDFAIMDSFLDHTGGRDFF
;
A
#
# COMPACT_ATOMS: atom_id res chain seq x y z
N MET A 1 19.69 39.30 7.72
CA MET A 1 18.63 38.40 7.21
C MET A 1 17.33 39.21 7.08
N VAL A 2 16.76 39.35 5.88
CA VAL A 2 15.54 40.17 5.66
C VAL A 2 14.34 39.51 6.34
N LYS A 3 13.71 40.19 7.30
CA LYS A 3 12.50 39.70 7.99
C LYS A 3 11.27 39.93 7.10
N ALA A 4 10.34 38.99 7.09
CA ALA A 4 9.05 39.19 6.43
C ALA A 4 8.21 40.21 7.20
N SER A 5 7.67 41.22 6.51
CA SER A 5 6.71 42.16 7.07
C SER A 5 5.41 41.46 7.47
N TYR A 6 4.61 42.09 8.33
CA TYR A 6 3.30 41.57 8.73
C TYR A 6 2.38 41.37 7.52
N ASP A 7 2.25 42.39 6.67
CA ASP A 7 1.49 42.33 5.41
C ASP A 7 1.91 41.13 4.56
N MET A 8 3.22 40.84 4.52
CA MET A 8 3.71 39.76 3.68
C MET A 8 3.39 38.37 4.20
N LYS A 9 3.40 38.20 5.53
CA LYS A 9 2.93 36.97 6.17
C LYS A 9 1.43 36.79 5.96
N GLU A 10 0.65 37.87 6.07
CA GLU A 10 -0.81 37.80 5.90
C GLU A 10 -1.21 37.47 4.47
N LYS A 11 -0.60 38.10 3.44
CA LYS A 11 -0.86 37.73 2.04
C LYS A 11 -0.56 36.25 1.75
N TYR A 12 0.45 35.69 2.41
CA TYR A 12 0.73 34.26 2.28
C TYR A 12 -0.28 33.38 3.03
N ARG A 13 -0.77 33.79 4.20
CA ARG A 13 -1.89 33.11 4.87
C ARG A 13 -3.15 33.14 4.03
N THR A 14 -3.49 34.27 3.41
CA THR A 14 -4.59 34.36 2.45
C THR A 14 -4.40 33.40 1.29
N SER A 15 -3.15 33.22 0.83
CA SER A 15 -2.82 32.26 -0.22
C SER A 15 -3.00 30.81 0.23
N ILE A 16 -2.64 30.48 1.47
CA ILE A 16 -2.90 29.16 2.08
C ILE A 16 -4.41 28.91 2.15
N ARG A 17 -5.19 29.85 2.69
CA ARG A 17 -6.66 29.73 2.81
C ARG A 17 -7.34 29.61 1.45
N ALA A 18 -6.90 30.40 0.46
CA ALA A 18 -7.45 30.36 -0.89
C ALA A 18 -7.07 29.08 -1.67
N HIS A 19 -5.94 28.45 -1.35
CA HIS A 19 -5.58 27.13 -1.88
C HIS A 19 -6.34 26.00 -1.18
N GLY A 20 -6.64 26.17 0.11
CA GLY A 20 -7.16 25.14 1.02
C GLY A 20 -6.07 24.71 2.01
N VAL A 21 -6.43 24.62 3.30
CA VAL A 21 -5.51 24.38 4.44
C VAL A 21 -5.17 22.89 4.62
N VAL A 22 -6.09 21.99 4.31
CA VAL A 22 -5.87 20.54 4.41
C VAL A 22 -4.90 20.09 3.33
N GLY A 23 -3.83 19.39 3.71
CA GLY A 23 -2.85 18.84 2.77
C GLY A 23 -1.92 19.88 2.12
N SER A 24 -2.02 21.17 2.49
CA SER A 24 -1.15 22.18 1.90
C SER A 24 0.32 21.95 2.28
N THR A 25 1.18 22.13 1.30
CA THR A 25 2.64 22.20 1.45
C THR A 25 3.14 23.51 0.86
N VAL A 26 4.38 23.90 1.20
CA VAL A 26 5.00 25.07 0.57
C VAL A 26 4.96 24.97 -0.96
N ARG A 27 5.21 23.78 -1.51
CA ARG A 27 5.22 23.56 -2.96
C ARG A 27 3.81 23.73 -3.56
N THR A 28 2.77 23.19 -2.93
CA THR A 28 1.41 23.29 -3.50
C THR A 28 0.88 24.71 -3.39
N VAL A 29 1.09 25.38 -2.26
CA VAL A 29 0.70 26.78 -2.06
C VAL A 29 1.45 27.70 -3.02
N ASP A 30 2.78 27.59 -3.12
CA ASP A 30 3.58 28.50 -3.99
C ASP A 30 3.22 28.37 -5.48
N ASN A 31 2.78 27.18 -5.91
CA ASN A 31 2.42 26.90 -7.30
C ASN A 31 0.92 27.08 -7.61
N ALA A 32 0.08 27.32 -6.60
CA ALA A 32 -1.35 27.44 -6.79
C ALA A 32 -1.70 28.67 -7.65
N PRO A 33 -2.67 28.56 -8.58
CA PRO A 33 -3.15 29.70 -9.36
C PRO A 33 -3.67 30.84 -8.46
N SER A 34 -4.35 30.51 -7.37
CA SER A 34 -4.84 31.48 -6.37
C SER A 34 -3.71 32.29 -5.75
N THR A 35 -2.59 31.64 -5.39
CA THR A 35 -1.40 32.32 -4.87
C THR A 35 -0.81 33.28 -5.90
N LYS A 36 -0.70 32.87 -7.17
CA LYS A 36 -0.20 33.78 -8.23
C LYS A 36 -1.09 35.01 -8.36
N LEU A 37 -2.42 34.86 -8.28
CA LEU A 37 -3.34 36.00 -8.33
C LEU A 37 -3.15 36.94 -7.14
N ILE A 38 -3.03 36.40 -5.92
CA ILE A 38 -2.81 37.19 -4.68
C ILE A 38 -1.47 37.96 -4.73
N PHE A 39 -0.47 37.40 -5.42
CA PHE A 39 0.84 38.02 -5.60
C PHE A 39 1.00 38.74 -6.95
N ASN A 40 -0.10 39.18 -7.58
CA ASN A 40 -0.12 39.97 -8.82
C ASN A 40 0.70 39.32 -9.96
N GLY A 41 0.49 38.02 -10.17
CA GLY A 41 1.16 37.21 -11.19
C GLY A 41 2.57 36.73 -10.82
N LYS A 42 3.14 37.17 -9.69
CA LYS A 42 4.48 36.75 -9.23
C LYS A 42 4.38 35.55 -8.28
N THR A 43 5.47 34.80 -8.16
CA THR A 43 5.60 33.81 -7.07
C THR A 43 5.90 34.52 -5.75
N PRO A 44 5.57 33.94 -4.59
CA PRO A 44 5.88 34.53 -3.29
C PRO A 44 7.36 34.91 -3.14
N ALA A 45 8.26 34.03 -3.64
CA ALA A 45 9.71 34.24 -3.62
C ALA A 45 10.19 35.44 -4.47
N LEU A 46 9.51 35.73 -5.58
CA LEU A 46 9.79 36.89 -6.43
C LEU A 46 9.13 38.18 -5.91
N ALA A 47 8.07 38.06 -5.14
CA ALA A 47 7.38 39.20 -4.55
C ALA A 47 8.12 39.78 -3.34
N HIS A 48 8.78 38.94 -2.53
CA HIS A 48 9.54 39.41 -1.38
C HIS A 48 10.68 38.44 -0.98
N PRO A 49 11.92 38.92 -0.74
CA PRO A 49 13.08 38.06 -0.44
C PRO A 49 12.89 37.11 0.75
N ALA A 50 12.20 37.55 1.82
CA ALA A 50 11.93 36.70 2.98
C ALA A 50 11.09 35.44 2.65
N MET A 51 10.35 35.43 1.55
CA MET A 51 9.53 34.28 1.11
C MET A 51 10.32 33.22 0.35
N GLN A 52 11.62 33.43 0.15
CA GLN A 52 12.53 32.35 -0.23
C GLN A 52 12.76 31.37 0.92
N GLN A 53 12.52 31.79 2.18
CA GLN A 53 12.73 30.95 3.35
C GLN A 53 11.61 29.92 3.52
N ASN A 54 11.88 28.67 3.13
CA ASN A 54 10.92 27.57 3.28
C ASN A 54 10.53 27.29 4.74
N ARG A 55 11.43 27.53 5.71
CA ARG A 55 11.11 27.38 7.13
C ARG A 55 9.98 28.32 7.58
N LEU A 56 10.02 29.59 7.17
CA LEU A 56 8.97 30.56 7.47
C LEU A 56 7.63 30.14 6.86
N LYS A 57 7.63 29.74 5.58
CA LYS A 57 6.42 29.30 4.89
C LYS A 57 5.81 28.05 5.53
N ARG A 58 6.64 27.06 5.90
CA ARG A 58 6.20 25.88 6.66
C ARG A 58 5.57 26.26 8.00
N GLU A 59 6.16 27.19 8.72
CA GLU A 59 5.62 27.65 10.01
C GLU A 59 4.27 28.38 9.84
N LEU A 60 4.11 29.19 8.80
CA LEU A 60 2.82 29.82 8.49
C LEU A 60 1.75 28.77 8.16
N ILE A 61 2.09 27.78 7.30
CA ILE A 61 1.19 26.66 6.99
C ILE A 61 0.81 25.89 8.26
N ARG A 62 1.78 25.56 9.12
CA ARG A 62 1.54 24.85 10.38
C ARG A 62 0.58 25.63 11.28
N LYS A 63 0.75 26.96 11.37
CA LYS A 63 -0.13 27.83 12.16
C LYS A 63 -1.56 27.86 11.62
N GLU A 64 -1.75 27.95 10.30
CA GLU A 64 -3.09 27.89 9.72
C GLU A 64 -3.74 26.50 9.93
N LYS A 65 -2.98 25.41 9.79
CA LYS A 65 -3.50 24.06 10.06
C LYS A 65 -3.97 23.88 11.51
N LEU A 66 -3.22 24.42 12.48
CA LEU A 66 -3.58 24.39 13.89
C LEU A 66 -4.69 25.38 14.25
N HIS A 67 -4.82 26.48 13.50
CA HIS A 67 -5.96 27.38 13.64
C HIS A 67 -7.27 26.68 13.27
N ASP A 68 -7.26 25.95 12.15
CA ASP A 68 -8.45 25.20 11.69
C ASP A 68 -8.69 23.93 12.51
N ASN A 69 -7.63 23.34 13.05
CA ASN A 69 -7.67 22.11 13.85
C ASN A 69 -6.96 22.34 15.20
N PRO A 70 -7.59 23.06 16.15
CA PRO A 70 -6.97 23.42 17.42
C PRO A 70 -6.63 22.21 18.30
N ALA A 71 -7.35 21.09 18.13
CA ALA A 71 -7.06 19.81 18.78
C ALA A 71 -5.83 19.07 18.19
N GLY A 72 -5.18 19.65 17.17
CA GLY A 72 -4.05 19.05 16.47
C GLY A 72 -4.47 18.20 15.26
N LEU A 73 -3.49 17.54 14.65
CA LEU A 73 -3.65 16.78 13.40
C LEU A 73 -3.47 15.25 13.56
N GLY A 74 -3.24 14.80 14.81
CA GLY A 74 -3.13 13.38 15.17
C GLY A 74 -4.44 12.82 15.71
N MET A 75 -4.36 11.78 16.55
CA MET A 75 -5.54 11.08 17.11
C MET A 75 -6.55 11.99 17.81
N LEU A 76 -6.10 12.98 18.60
CA LEU A 76 -7.00 13.94 19.26
C LEU A 76 -7.80 14.78 18.27
N GLY A 77 -7.17 15.21 17.18
CA GLY A 77 -7.85 15.91 16.09
C GLY A 77 -8.90 15.04 15.41
N VAL A 78 -8.59 13.76 15.18
CA VAL A 78 -9.54 12.79 14.63
C VAL A 78 -10.71 12.54 15.58
N HIS A 79 -10.45 12.40 16.88
CA HIS A 79 -11.50 12.21 17.88
C HIS A 79 -12.47 13.41 17.91
N PHE A 80 -11.94 14.63 17.83
CA PHE A 80 -12.77 15.83 17.74
C PHE A 80 -13.62 15.85 16.47
N GLU A 81 -13.05 15.50 15.31
CA GLU A 81 -13.80 15.41 14.06
C GLU A 81 -14.84 14.27 14.07
N TYR A 82 -14.54 13.15 14.73
CA TYR A 82 -15.48 12.06 14.96
C TYR A 82 -16.69 12.52 15.79
N ILE A 83 -16.48 13.24 16.89
CA ILE A 83 -17.58 13.82 17.68
C ILE A 83 -18.44 14.76 16.83
N LYS A 84 -17.81 15.59 15.98
CA LYS A 84 -18.56 16.44 15.03
C LYS A 84 -19.40 15.61 14.07
N ASP A 85 -18.87 14.53 13.52
CA ASP A 85 -19.61 13.64 12.62
C ASP A 85 -20.76 12.94 13.38
N GLN A 86 -20.58 12.51 14.63
CA GLN A 86 -21.67 11.93 15.41
C GLN A 86 -22.81 12.93 15.65
N GLY A 87 -22.52 14.23 15.71
CA GLY A 87 -23.53 15.29 15.75
C GLY A 87 -24.27 15.54 14.43
N ARG A 88 -23.84 14.96 13.30
CA ARG A 88 -24.48 15.09 11.99
C ARG A 88 -25.51 13.98 11.75
N PRO A 89 -26.50 14.22 10.86
CA PRO A 89 -27.32 13.16 10.28
C PRO A 89 -26.46 12.05 9.68
N GLN A 90 -26.92 10.80 9.75
CA GLN A 90 -26.15 9.61 9.38
C GLN A 90 -25.62 9.66 7.94
N ASP A 91 -26.40 10.21 7.01
CA ASP A 91 -26.08 10.38 5.59
C ASP A 91 -25.00 11.44 5.32
N GLN A 92 -24.65 12.25 6.31
CA GLN A 92 -23.61 13.29 6.24
C GLN A 92 -22.34 12.93 7.02
N ARG A 93 -22.35 11.84 7.78
CA ARG A 93 -21.18 11.38 8.53
C ARG A 93 -20.15 10.77 7.59
N TYR A 94 -18.88 10.95 7.92
CA TYR A 94 -17.79 10.31 7.20
C TYR A 94 -16.97 9.39 8.09
N ILE A 95 -16.65 9.79 9.32
CA ILE A 95 -16.05 8.94 10.34
C ILE A 95 -17.18 8.26 11.12
N HIS A 96 -17.35 6.96 10.89
CA HIS A 96 -18.47 6.19 11.47
C HIS A 96 -18.09 5.44 12.73
N TYR A 97 -16.82 5.09 12.88
CA TYR A 97 -16.32 4.37 14.05
C TYR A 97 -14.90 4.79 14.38
N LEU A 98 -14.62 4.93 15.67
CA LEU A 98 -13.29 5.20 16.22
C LEU A 98 -13.14 4.46 17.56
N VAL A 99 -12.11 3.62 17.66
CA VAL A 99 -11.76 2.96 18.92
C VAL A 99 -10.24 2.88 19.07
N SER A 100 -9.79 3.08 20.31
CA SER A 100 -8.47 2.68 20.78
C SER A 100 -8.67 1.55 21.79
N LYS A 101 -8.20 0.35 21.46
CA LYS A 101 -8.30 -0.83 22.30
C LYS A 101 -7.25 -0.79 23.42
N PRO A 102 -7.47 -1.53 24.53
CA PRO A 102 -6.50 -1.61 25.64
C PRO A 102 -5.12 -2.15 25.23
N ASP A 103 -5.06 -2.99 24.21
CA ASP A 103 -3.80 -3.51 23.62
C ASP A 103 -3.08 -2.50 22.71
N GLY A 104 -3.56 -1.25 22.65
CA GLY A 104 -3.03 -0.19 21.79
C GLY A 104 -3.47 -0.29 20.33
N GLY A 105 -4.32 -1.27 19.96
CA GLY A 105 -4.88 -1.39 18.62
C GLY A 105 -5.88 -0.29 18.32
N VAL A 106 -5.72 0.40 17.19
CA VAL A 106 -6.61 1.47 16.74
C VAL A 106 -7.39 1.03 15.51
N LEU A 107 -8.69 1.37 15.47
CA LEU A 107 -9.53 1.27 14.28
C LEU A 107 -10.30 2.56 14.08
N ILE A 108 -10.17 3.15 12.89
CA ILE A 108 -10.97 4.29 12.46
C ILE A 108 -11.61 3.92 11.12
N LEU A 109 -12.93 3.80 11.06
CA LEU A 109 -13.66 3.46 9.84
C LEU A 109 -14.26 4.73 9.23
N THR A 110 -13.98 4.94 7.95
CA THR A 110 -14.50 6.07 7.19
C THR A 110 -15.22 5.64 5.93
N PHE A 111 -16.41 6.16 5.71
CA PHE A 111 -17.27 5.85 4.58
C PHE A 111 -18.05 7.08 4.14
N ASN A 112 -18.12 7.31 2.83
CA ASN A 112 -19.20 8.10 2.26
C ASN A 112 -20.46 7.21 2.14
N PRO A 113 -21.62 7.58 2.74
CA PRO A 113 -22.79 6.70 2.78
C PRO A 113 -23.30 6.27 1.40
N PHE A 114 -23.27 7.18 0.41
CA PHE A 114 -23.64 6.83 -0.96
C PHE A 114 -22.66 5.83 -1.59
N LEU A 115 -21.35 6.05 -1.45
CA LEU A 115 -20.37 5.10 -1.99
C LEU A 115 -20.46 3.73 -1.31
N ALA A 116 -20.65 3.69 0.01
CA ALA A 116 -20.86 2.46 0.75
C ALA A 116 -22.05 1.66 0.19
N SER A 117 -23.16 2.33 -0.16
CA SER A 117 -24.34 1.68 -0.74
C SER A 117 -24.09 0.95 -2.06
N LEU A 118 -23.02 1.32 -2.80
CA LEU A 118 -22.67 0.68 -4.07
C LEU A 118 -22.19 -0.76 -3.89
N ILE A 119 -21.80 -1.16 -2.68
CA ILE A 119 -21.38 -2.52 -2.35
C ILE A 119 -22.43 -3.57 -2.72
N HIS A 120 -23.71 -3.20 -2.60
CA HIS A 120 -24.86 -4.07 -2.88
C HIS A 120 -25.12 -4.28 -4.38
N ARG A 121 -24.31 -3.64 -5.23
CA ARG A 121 -24.31 -3.78 -6.69
C ARG A 121 -22.99 -4.34 -7.19
N ALA A 122 -22.04 -4.63 -6.30
CA ALA A 122 -20.77 -5.21 -6.63
C ALA A 122 -20.83 -6.73 -6.60
N GLU A 123 -20.05 -7.36 -7.48
CA GLU A 123 -19.80 -8.81 -7.51
C GLU A 123 -18.51 -9.17 -6.75
N THR A 124 -17.61 -8.22 -6.58
CA THR A 124 -16.30 -8.44 -5.94
C THR A 124 -15.89 -7.22 -5.15
N ILE A 125 -15.29 -7.46 -3.98
CA ILE A 125 -14.50 -6.46 -3.27
C ILE A 125 -13.02 -6.78 -3.42
N HIS A 126 -12.20 -5.75 -3.54
CA HIS A 126 -10.76 -5.81 -3.43
C HIS A 126 -10.37 -5.10 -2.14
N VAL A 127 -9.57 -5.75 -1.32
CA VAL A 127 -9.08 -5.16 -0.07
C VAL A 127 -7.57 -5.17 -0.07
N ASP A 128 -6.97 -4.02 0.25
CA ASP A 128 -5.53 -3.79 0.18
C ASP A 128 -5.10 -2.77 1.23
N THR A 129 -3.86 -2.88 1.71
CA THR A 129 -3.27 -1.99 2.71
C THR A 129 -2.22 -1.09 2.07
N THR A 130 -2.39 0.23 2.20
CA THR A 130 -1.43 1.24 1.75
C THR A 130 -0.70 1.88 2.92
N PHE A 131 0.63 1.96 2.76
CA PHE A 131 1.57 2.47 3.77
C PHE A 131 2.03 3.92 3.47
N LYS A 132 1.54 4.54 2.39
CA LYS A 132 2.14 5.78 1.85
C LYS A 132 1.41 7.05 2.28
N ARG A 133 0.11 6.97 2.60
CA ARG A 133 -0.72 8.17 2.67
C ARG A 133 -0.64 8.87 4.02
N ALA A 134 -0.79 8.15 5.12
CA ALA A 134 -0.65 8.69 6.47
C ALA A 134 0.78 8.50 6.99
N VAL A 135 1.31 9.50 7.69
CA VAL A 135 2.56 9.41 8.47
C VAL A 135 2.22 9.00 9.89
N GLY A 136 3.00 8.06 10.41
CA GLY A 136 2.85 7.53 11.77
C GLY A 136 2.56 6.03 11.73
N ASP A 137 2.01 5.52 12.82
CA ASP A 137 1.88 4.08 13.04
C ASP A 137 0.61 3.48 12.41
N LEU A 138 -0.31 4.32 11.93
CA LEU A 138 -1.54 3.87 11.27
C LEU A 138 -1.34 3.71 9.77
N ASN A 139 -1.54 2.49 9.32
CA ASN A 139 -1.70 2.15 7.92
C ASN A 139 -3.16 2.34 7.51
N GLU A 140 -3.38 2.49 6.22
CA GLU A 140 -4.71 2.58 5.67
C GLU A 140 -5.05 1.31 4.90
N TRP A 141 -6.25 0.80 5.14
CA TRP A 141 -6.83 -0.35 4.48
C TRP A 141 -8.05 0.11 3.67
N GLU A 142 -8.08 -0.17 2.37
CA GLU A 142 -9.13 0.30 1.46
C GLU A 142 -10.07 -0.84 1.04
N ILE A 143 -11.36 -0.54 0.91
CA ILE A 143 -12.35 -1.40 0.26
C ILE A 143 -12.66 -0.83 -1.11
N VAL A 144 -12.36 -1.59 -2.15
CA VAL A 144 -12.47 -1.16 -3.54
C VAL A 144 -13.40 -2.09 -4.31
N ILE A 145 -14.30 -1.53 -5.12
CA ILE A 145 -15.18 -2.29 -6.01
C ILE A 145 -14.97 -1.89 -7.47
N TRP A 146 -15.38 -2.77 -8.38
CA TRP A 146 -15.70 -2.38 -9.75
C TRP A 146 -17.18 -2.04 -9.84
N TYR A 147 -17.52 -0.78 -10.13
CA TYR A 147 -18.90 -0.36 -10.32
C TYR A 147 -19.27 -0.40 -11.81
N ALA A 148 -19.94 -1.48 -12.21
CA ALA A 148 -20.25 -1.78 -13.61
C ALA A 148 -21.08 -0.69 -14.31
N ALA A 149 -22.01 -0.05 -13.59
CA ALA A 149 -22.92 0.95 -14.16
C ALA A 149 -22.19 2.16 -14.79
N ILE A 150 -20.96 2.44 -14.37
CA ILE A 150 -20.13 3.52 -14.93
C ILE A 150 -18.77 3.05 -15.43
N ASN A 151 -18.55 1.73 -15.46
CA ASN A 151 -17.28 1.11 -15.81
C ASN A 151 -16.08 1.76 -15.08
N LYS A 152 -16.14 1.87 -13.75
CA LYS A 152 -15.07 2.50 -12.96
C LYS A 152 -14.79 1.71 -11.68
N THR A 153 -13.52 1.66 -11.31
CA THR A 153 -13.10 1.22 -9.98
C THR A 153 -13.35 2.34 -8.97
N VAL A 154 -13.91 2.01 -7.80
CA VAL A 154 -14.32 2.98 -6.78
C VAL A 154 -13.91 2.48 -5.41
N THR A 155 -13.18 3.30 -4.65
CA THR A 155 -12.99 3.08 -3.21
C THR A 155 -14.26 3.49 -2.48
N ILE A 156 -14.85 2.57 -1.73
CA ILE A 156 -16.14 2.78 -1.04
C ILE A 156 -15.99 2.94 0.47
N GLY A 157 -14.84 2.56 1.02
CA GLY A 157 -14.56 2.62 2.44
C GLY A 157 -13.06 2.55 2.71
N ARG A 158 -12.66 3.15 3.82
CA ARG A 158 -11.27 3.18 4.29
C ARG A 158 -11.21 2.95 5.78
N VAL A 159 -10.20 2.22 6.21
CA VAL A 159 -9.95 1.92 7.61
C VAL A 159 -8.53 2.27 7.96
N TYR A 160 -8.32 3.04 9.02
CA TYR A 160 -6.99 3.34 9.54
C TYR A 160 -6.71 2.44 10.74
N THR A 161 -5.59 1.72 10.69
CA THR A 161 -5.21 0.70 11.68
C THR A 161 -3.70 0.61 11.86
N ASN A 162 -3.25 0.38 13.10
CA ASN A 162 -1.84 0.15 13.45
C ASN A 162 -1.52 -1.33 13.76
N ARG A 163 -2.49 -2.23 13.58
CA ARG A 163 -2.34 -3.67 13.82
C ARG A 163 -2.72 -4.46 12.57
N ALA A 164 -2.03 -5.57 12.38
CA ALA A 164 -2.16 -6.47 11.23
C ALA A 164 -2.19 -7.96 11.67
N ASP A 165 -2.80 -8.24 12.82
CA ASP A 165 -3.03 -9.60 13.31
C ASP A 165 -4.46 -10.07 13.02
N ARG A 166 -4.69 -11.39 13.14
CA ARG A 166 -5.96 -12.05 12.81
C ARG A 166 -7.14 -11.50 13.63
N ALA A 167 -6.96 -11.30 14.94
CA ALA A 167 -8.02 -10.83 15.82
C ALA A 167 -8.41 -9.38 15.49
N HIS A 168 -7.42 -8.56 15.14
CA HIS A 168 -7.67 -7.18 14.73
C HIS A 168 -8.34 -7.09 13.36
N TYR A 169 -7.96 -7.93 12.40
CA TYR A 169 -8.66 -8.03 11.12
C TYR A 169 -10.09 -8.54 11.28
N LYS A 170 -10.35 -9.52 12.16
CA LYS A 170 -11.71 -9.93 12.49
C LYS A 170 -12.54 -8.74 12.99
N ALA A 171 -12.02 -8.00 13.98
CA ALA A 171 -12.71 -6.83 14.52
C ALA A 171 -12.94 -5.74 13.46
N LEU A 172 -11.99 -5.56 12.54
CA LEU A 172 -12.13 -4.67 11.39
C LEU A 172 -13.28 -5.11 10.49
N PHE A 173 -13.33 -6.38 10.09
CA PHE A 173 -14.41 -6.88 9.21
C PHE A 173 -15.77 -6.86 9.92
N ASP A 174 -15.84 -7.20 11.21
CA ASP A 174 -17.09 -7.12 11.99
C ASP A 174 -17.63 -5.69 11.96
N LYS A 175 -16.77 -4.68 12.22
CA LYS A 175 -17.18 -3.28 12.19
C LYS A 175 -17.49 -2.76 10.79
N VAL A 176 -16.83 -3.27 9.74
CA VAL A 176 -17.23 -2.96 8.36
C VAL A 176 -18.64 -3.48 8.08
N GLN A 177 -18.98 -4.70 8.51
CA GLN A 177 -20.31 -5.27 8.33
C GLN A 177 -21.38 -4.46 9.08
N GLU A 178 -21.12 -4.10 10.33
CA GLU A 178 -22.02 -3.26 11.15
C GLU A 178 -22.24 -1.89 10.49
N VAL A 179 -21.17 -1.16 10.13
CA VAL A 179 -21.28 0.17 9.53
C VAL A 179 -22.01 0.11 8.18
N ILE A 180 -21.78 -0.92 7.35
CA ILE A 180 -22.52 -1.06 6.08
C ILE A 180 -24.00 -1.33 6.34
N LEU A 181 -24.33 -2.19 7.31
CA LEU A 181 -25.72 -2.45 7.68
C LEU A 181 -26.40 -1.15 8.14
N ASP A 182 -25.75 -0.40 9.03
CA ASP A 182 -26.27 0.85 9.57
C ASP A 182 -26.50 1.89 8.47
N LEU A 183 -25.56 2.04 7.53
CA LEU A 183 -25.64 3.07 6.48
C LEU A 183 -26.62 2.74 5.37
N THR A 184 -26.83 1.46 5.08
CA THR A 184 -27.55 1.03 3.88
C THR A 184 -28.84 0.29 4.18
N GLY A 185 -29.09 -0.06 5.45
CA GLY A 185 -30.17 -0.94 5.88
C GLY A 185 -30.04 -2.38 5.34
N ARG A 186 -28.89 -2.74 4.75
CA ARG A 186 -28.67 -4.02 4.07
C ARG A 186 -27.34 -4.63 4.52
N PRO A 187 -27.32 -5.92 4.91
CA PRO A 187 -26.10 -6.57 5.37
C PRO A 187 -25.13 -6.84 4.22
N LEU A 188 -23.83 -6.78 4.52
CA LEU A 188 -22.76 -7.21 3.62
C LEU A 188 -22.73 -8.74 3.56
N ARG A 189 -23.04 -9.34 2.41
CA ARG A 189 -23.19 -10.81 2.28
C ARG A 189 -22.54 -11.35 1.00
N PHE A 190 -21.88 -12.50 1.14
CA PHE A 190 -21.44 -13.31 0.01
C PHE A 190 -22.56 -14.20 -0.49
N LYS A 191 -22.76 -14.24 -1.82
CA LYS A 191 -23.77 -15.05 -2.51
C LYS A 191 -23.68 -16.53 -2.13
N ARG A 192 -22.47 -17.04 -1.93
CA ARG A 192 -22.22 -18.46 -1.60
C ARG A 192 -22.60 -18.82 -0.16
N LEU A 193 -22.59 -17.84 0.75
CA LEU A 193 -22.79 -18.04 2.19
C LEU A 193 -24.22 -17.77 2.65
N SER A 194 -24.91 -16.80 2.05
CA SER A 194 -26.20 -16.32 2.59
C SER A 194 -27.19 -15.95 1.49
N ARG A 195 -28.49 -16.08 1.79
CA ARG A 195 -29.55 -15.59 0.89
C ARG A 195 -29.44 -14.08 0.71
N GLY A 196 -29.67 -13.64 -0.53
CA GLY A 196 -29.61 -12.22 -0.92
C GLY A 196 -28.19 -11.63 -0.99
N GLY A 197 -27.14 -12.43 -0.81
CA GLY A 197 -25.76 -11.99 -1.03
C GLY A 197 -25.48 -11.72 -2.51
N THR A 198 -24.75 -10.63 -2.78
CA THR A 198 -24.36 -10.23 -4.15
C THR A 198 -22.88 -10.46 -4.43
N LEU A 199 -22.04 -10.49 -3.37
CA LEU A 199 -20.60 -10.67 -3.53
C LEU A 199 -20.27 -12.12 -3.86
N LEU A 200 -19.58 -12.31 -4.97
CA LEU A 200 -19.04 -13.59 -5.44
C LEU A 200 -17.69 -13.89 -4.78
N SER A 201 -16.84 -12.86 -4.64
CA SER A 201 -15.51 -13.02 -4.05
C SER A 201 -14.99 -11.79 -3.31
N MET A 202 -14.03 -12.05 -2.43
CA MET A 202 -13.12 -11.09 -1.82
C MET A 202 -11.73 -11.34 -2.40
N ASN A 203 -11.22 -10.32 -3.09
CA ASN A 203 -9.90 -10.34 -3.68
C ASN A 203 -8.89 -9.69 -2.74
N VAL A 204 -7.85 -10.45 -2.41
CA VAL A 204 -6.92 -10.09 -1.34
C VAL A 204 -5.48 -10.43 -1.71
N ASP A 205 -4.58 -9.82 -0.95
CA ASP A 205 -3.18 -10.21 -0.90
C ASP A 205 -3.00 -11.48 -0.05
N MET A 206 -1.86 -12.15 -0.18
CA MET A 206 -1.59 -13.41 0.53
C MET A 206 -1.19 -13.18 2.01
N GLU A 207 -1.93 -12.31 2.70
CA GLU A 207 -1.76 -12.00 4.13
C GLU A 207 -2.68 -12.90 4.97
N ALA A 208 -2.09 -13.89 5.64
CA ALA A 208 -2.85 -14.91 6.36
C ALA A 208 -3.70 -14.33 7.47
N ALA A 209 -3.21 -13.32 8.19
CA ALA A 209 -3.97 -12.66 9.25
C ALA A 209 -5.26 -12.02 8.72
N GLN A 210 -5.18 -11.35 7.57
CA GLN A 210 -6.32 -10.71 6.93
C GLN A 210 -7.34 -11.72 6.42
N VAL A 211 -6.88 -12.77 5.74
CA VAL A 211 -7.76 -13.81 5.18
C VAL A 211 -8.47 -14.56 6.29
N LEU A 212 -7.75 -15.02 7.31
CA LEU A 212 -8.35 -15.78 8.40
C LEU A 212 -9.24 -14.90 9.28
N GLY A 213 -8.88 -13.63 9.50
CA GLY A 213 -9.74 -12.66 10.19
C GLY A 213 -11.05 -12.39 9.44
N ALA A 214 -11.01 -12.36 8.10
CA ALA A 214 -12.23 -12.33 7.29
C ALA A 214 -13.05 -13.61 7.47
N GLY A 215 -12.40 -14.78 7.44
CA GLY A 215 -13.04 -16.07 7.72
C GLY A 215 -13.76 -16.07 9.08
N ASP A 216 -13.11 -15.59 10.13
CA ASP A 216 -13.67 -15.49 11.48
C ASP A 216 -14.91 -14.60 11.53
N SER A 217 -14.86 -13.47 10.81
CA SER A 217 -15.93 -12.48 10.79
C SER A 217 -17.16 -12.96 10.00
N PHE A 218 -16.93 -13.48 8.79
CA PHE A 218 -18.00 -13.93 7.90
C PHE A 218 -18.58 -15.30 8.26
N LEU A 219 -17.97 -16.05 9.18
CA LEU A 219 -18.53 -17.32 9.67
C LEU A 219 -19.95 -17.16 10.20
N SER A 220 -20.20 -16.05 10.92
CA SER A 220 -21.52 -15.70 11.46
C SER A 220 -22.58 -15.40 10.39
N THR A 221 -22.16 -15.11 9.15
CA THR A 221 -23.07 -14.79 8.04
C THR A 221 -23.51 -16.01 7.26
N ASN A 222 -22.80 -17.14 7.40
CA ASN A 222 -23.13 -18.37 6.70
C ASN A 222 -24.50 -18.89 7.17
N GLU A 223 -25.39 -19.16 6.23
CA GLU A 223 -26.71 -19.75 6.45
C GLU A 223 -26.65 -21.21 5.97
N PRO A 224 -26.34 -22.21 6.84
CA PRO A 224 -26.04 -23.58 6.40
C PRO A 224 -27.17 -24.26 5.61
N ASP A 225 -28.42 -23.98 5.95
CA ASP A 225 -29.60 -24.51 5.24
C ASP A 225 -29.71 -24.01 3.79
N TYR A 226 -29.10 -22.86 3.50
CA TYR A 226 -29.03 -22.30 2.15
C TYR A 226 -27.73 -22.69 1.45
N SER A 227 -26.59 -22.54 2.13
CA SER A 227 -25.28 -22.72 1.52
C SER A 227 -24.87 -24.19 1.40
N GLY A 228 -25.41 -25.08 2.24
CA GLY A 228 -24.93 -26.45 2.42
C GLY A 228 -23.54 -26.52 3.06
N ILE A 229 -23.03 -25.40 3.59
CA ILE A 229 -21.71 -25.30 4.21
C ILE A 229 -21.89 -25.43 5.73
N THR A 230 -21.38 -26.52 6.30
CA THR A 230 -21.50 -26.82 7.74
C THR A 230 -20.21 -26.61 8.52
N THR A 231 -19.12 -26.23 7.83
CA THR A 231 -17.83 -25.99 8.47
C THR A 231 -17.93 -24.86 9.49
N ARG A 232 -17.23 -25.05 10.63
CA ARG A 232 -17.01 -24.02 11.64
C ARG A 232 -15.59 -23.45 11.57
N GLU A 233 -14.80 -23.94 10.62
CA GLU A 233 -13.40 -23.57 10.47
C GLU A 233 -13.27 -22.39 9.50
N PRO A 234 -12.75 -21.24 9.95
CA PRO A 234 -12.50 -20.06 9.13
C PRO A 234 -11.65 -20.38 7.89
N GLU A 235 -10.64 -21.24 8.05
CA GLU A 235 -9.75 -21.67 6.98
C GLU A 235 -10.46 -22.45 5.86
N GLU A 236 -11.53 -23.16 6.19
CA GLU A 236 -12.35 -23.85 5.19
C GLU A 236 -13.39 -22.93 4.59
N LEU A 237 -13.98 -22.05 5.40
CA LEU A 237 -14.99 -21.08 4.95
C LEU A 237 -14.43 -20.13 3.89
N VAL A 238 -13.20 -19.64 4.07
CA VAL A 238 -12.58 -18.69 3.12
C VAL A 238 -12.43 -19.28 1.72
N GLN A 239 -12.36 -20.60 1.57
CA GLN A 239 -12.24 -21.26 0.26
C GLN A 239 -13.48 -21.04 -0.63
N TYR A 240 -14.61 -20.61 -0.05
CA TYR A 240 -15.87 -20.37 -0.74
C TYR A 240 -16.05 -18.94 -1.22
N PHE A 241 -15.16 -18.01 -0.85
CA PHE A 241 -15.30 -16.60 -1.25
C PHE A 241 -13.97 -15.85 -1.40
N VAL A 242 -12.82 -16.39 -0.99
CA VAL A 242 -11.52 -15.71 -1.13
C VAL A 242 -10.83 -16.10 -2.43
N LYS A 243 -10.33 -15.09 -3.13
CA LYS A 243 -9.52 -15.26 -4.34
C LYS A 243 -8.24 -14.43 -4.22
N LEU A 244 -7.09 -15.10 -4.31
CA LEU A 244 -5.80 -14.46 -4.18
C LEU A 244 -5.40 -13.75 -5.46
N CYS A 245 -4.77 -12.59 -5.30
CA CYS A 245 -4.21 -11.86 -6.41
C CYS A 245 -3.03 -12.58 -7.06
N TYR A 246 -3.10 -12.79 -8.38
CA TYR A 246 -2.01 -13.43 -9.12
C TYR A 246 -0.74 -12.58 -9.17
N ALA A 247 -0.84 -11.25 -9.14
CA ALA A 247 0.35 -10.39 -9.10
C ALA A 247 1.15 -10.62 -7.81
N HIS A 248 0.45 -10.73 -6.67
CA HIS A 248 1.06 -11.01 -5.37
C HIS A 248 1.59 -12.44 -5.27
N VAL A 249 0.82 -13.43 -5.76
CA VAL A 249 1.26 -14.83 -5.83
C VAL A 249 2.54 -14.98 -6.68
N LYS A 250 2.61 -14.28 -7.82
CA LYS A 250 3.74 -14.36 -8.76
C LYS A 250 4.94 -13.52 -8.33
N ARG A 251 4.78 -12.55 -7.43
CA ARG A 251 5.86 -11.70 -6.94
C ARG A 251 6.99 -12.52 -6.32
N ALA A 252 6.65 -13.52 -5.50
CA ALA A 252 7.65 -14.41 -4.91
C ALA A 252 8.41 -15.25 -5.95
N ILE A 253 7.77 -15.61 -7.06
CA ILE A 253 8.40 -16.41 -8.13
C ILE A 253 9.45 -15.59 -8.90
N HIS A 254 9.32 -14.26 -8.95
CA HIS A 254 10.31 -13.40 -9.60
C HIS A 254 11.73 -13.58 -9.04
N ASP A 255 11.83 -13.84 -7.74
CA ASP A 255 13.10 -14.13 -7.07
C ASP A 255 13.76 -15.44 -7.53
N PHE A 256 13.00 -16.35 -8.15
CA PHE A 256 13.50 -17.65 -8.61
C PHE A 256 14.12 -17.56 -10.00
N LYS A 257 13.97 -16.44 -10.70
CA LYS A 257 14.37 -16.29 -12.11
C LYS A 257 15.86 -16.57 -12.36
N SER A 258 16.72 -16.25 -11.41
CA SER A 258 18.17 -16.53 -11.49
C SER A 258 18.55 -17.93 -11.00
N LEU A 259 17.62 -18.66 -10.37
CA LEU A 259 17.87 -19.96 -9.75
C LEU A 259 17.53 -21.13 -10.67
N VAL A 260 16.73 -20.90 -11.71
CA VAL A 260 16.21 -21.96 -12.59
C VAL A 260 16.34 -21.59 -14.06
N THR A 261 16.17 -22.57 -14.95
CA THR A 261 16.13 -22.31 -16.38
C THR A 261 14.92 -21.46 -16.77
N GLN A 262 14.97 -20.82 -17.93
CA GLN A 262 13.84 -20.04 -18.42
C GLN A 262 12.56 -20.88 -18.64
N ALA A 263 12.70 -22.19 -18.94
CA ALA A 263 11.58 -23.11 -19.07
C ALA A 263 10.94 -23.41 -17.71
N ASP A 264 11.77 -23.75 -16.72
CA ASP A 264 11.33 -24.02 -15.35
C ASP A 264 10.69 -22.79 -14.71
N TYR A 265 11.25 -21.60 -14.93
CA TYR A 265 10.66 -20.35 -14.47
C TYR A 265 9.25 -20.13 -15.04
N ARG A 266 9.01 -20.47 -16.31
CA ARG A 266 7.67 -20.37 -16.90
C ARG A 266 6.73 -21.38 -16.26
N ARG A 267 7.18 -22.62 -16.08
CA ARG A 267 6.39 -23.66 -15.40
C ARG A 267 6.00 -23.23 -13.98
N LEU A 268 6.92 -22.63 -13.22
CA LEU A 268 6.63 -22.04 -11.91
C LEU A 268 5.64 -20.88 -12.01
N MET A 269 5.69 -20.03 -13.03
CA MET A 269 4.75 -18.92 -13.21
C MET A 269 3.33 -19.34 -13.62
N ASP A 270 3.19 -20.53 -14.20
CA ASP A 270 1.94 -21.06 -14.76
C ASP A 270 1.19 -22.01 -13.82
N PHE A 271 1.77 -22.33 -12.66
CA PHE A 271 1.13 -23.21 -11.65
C PHE A 271 -0.32 -22.84 -11.27
N PRO A 272 -0.77 -21.55 -11.25
CA PRO A 272 -2.17 -21.25 -10.91
C PRO A 272 -3.19 -21.75 -11.95
N TYR A 273 -2.72 -22.17 -13.13
CA TYR A 273 -3.55 -22.62 -14.25
C TYR A 273 -3.60 -24.14 -14.40
N ILE A 274 -3.00 -24.90 -13.49
CA ILE A 274 -3.07 -26.37 -13.46
C ILE A 274 -4.55 -26.81 -13.41
N GLN A 275 -4.92 -27.76 -14.26
CA GLN A 275 -6.33 -28.13 -14.48
C GLN A 275 -6.70 -29.52 -13.98
N SER A 276 -5.72 -30.36 -13.65
CA SER A 276 -5.95 -31.72 -13.15
C SER A 276 -5.09 -32.06 -11.94
N GLU A 277 -5.51 -33.07 -11.18
CA GLU A 277 -4.78 -33.53 -10.00
C GLU A 277 -3.46 -34.20 -10.38
N GLU A 278 -3.44 -34.91 -11.51
CA GLU A 278 -2.24 -35.54 -12.06
C GLU A 278 -1.20 -34.49 -12.44
N GLU A 279 -1.62 -33.38 -13.06
CA GLU A 279 -0.75 -32.24 -13.36
C GLU A 279 -0.21 -31.58 -12.09
N LEU A 280 -1.04 -31.47 -11.05
CA LEU A 280 -0.64 -30.91 -9.75
C LEU A 280 0.41 -31.78 -9.06
N GLN A 281 0.22 -33.10 -9.06
CA GLN A 281 1.20 -34.06 -8.54
C GLN A 281 2.50 -34.01 -9.34
N ALA A 282 2.42 -33.96 -10.68
CA ALA A 282 3.58 -33.81 -11.54
C ALA A 282 4.32 -32.48 -11.30
N PHE A 283 3.60 -31.40 -11.00
CA PHE A 283 4.19 -30.12 -10.62
C PHE A 283 4.88 -30.19 -9.25
N GLN A 284 4.27 -30.85 -8.26
CA GLN A 284 4.89 -31.05 -6.95
C GLN A 284 6.16 -31.87 -7.06
N GLN A 285 6.16 -32.95 -7.85
CA GLN A 285 7.36 -33.75 -8.09
C GLN A 285 8.44 -32.92 -8.78
N PHE A 286 8.07 -32.15 -9.81
CA PHE A 286 8.98 -31.20 -10.45
C PHE A 286 9.63 -30.22 -9.46
N VAL A 287 8.86 -29.63 -8.54
CA VAL A 287 9.42 -28.73 -7.52
C VAL A 287 10.41 -29.45 -6.59
N ARG A 288 10.14 -30.72 -6.24
CA ARG A 288 11.08 -31.55 -5.46
C ARG A 288 12.35 -31.81 -6.26
N ASP A 289 12.23 -32.20 -7.52
CA ASP A 289 13.34 -32.57 -8.41
C ASP A 289 14.29 -31.41 -8.73
N LEU A 290 13.82 -30.16 -8.65
CA LEU A 290 14.69 -28.98 -8.78
C LEU A 290 15.81 -28.95 -7.74
N GLY A 291 15.63 -29.58 -6.57
CA GLY A 291 16.62 -29.59 -5.49
C GLY A 291 16.92 -28.22 -4.87
N ILE A 292 16.13 -27.18 -5.18
CA ILE A 292 16.35 -25.81 -4.71
C ILE A 292 15.47 -25.56 -3.49
N LYS A 293 16.09 -25.53 -2.30
CA LYS A 293 15.40 -25.36 -1.02
C LYS A 293 14.43 -24.16 -0.99
N LYS A 294 14.86 -23.00 -1.52
CA LYS A 294 14.01 -21.78 -1.56
C LYS A 294 12.68 -22.01 -2.29
N ILE A 295 12.68 -22.80 -3.37
CA ILE A 295 11.48 -23.09 -4.17
C ILE A 295 10.65 -24.18 -3.49
N GLN A 296 11.30 -25.19 -2.90
CA GLN A 296 10.63 -26.23 -2.13
C GLN A 296 9.90 -25.66 -0.92
N ASP A 297 10.55 -24.82 -0.11
CA ASP A 297 9.94 -24.15 1.04
C ASP A 297 8.76 -23.26 0.60
N TRP A 298 8.91 -22.55 -0.52
CA TRP A 298 7.84 -21.73 -1.09
C TRP A 298 6.60 -22.55 -1.45
N TRP A 299 6.79 -23.75 -2.01
CA TRP A 299 5.69 -24.65 -2.37
C TRP A 299 5.09 -25.33 -1.14
N GLU A 300 5.93 -25.77 -0.20
CA GLU A 300 5.50 -26.37 1.06
C GLU A 300 4.59 -25.41 1.85
N HIS A 301 4.93 -24.12 1.90
CA HIS A 301 4.06 -23.10 2.49
C HIS A 301 2.66 -23.05 1.83
N LYS A 302 2.54 -23.32 0.53
CA LYS A 302 1.22 -23.34 -0.16
C LYS A 302 0.41 -24.58 0.22
N LEU A 303 1.08 -25.69 0.52
CA LEU A 303 0.47 -26.95 0.95
C LEU A 303 0.08 -26.92 2.43
N GLN A 304 0.90 -26.29 3.27
CA GLN A 304 0.71 -26.23 4.73
C GLN A 304 -0.59 -25.50 5.11
N HIS A 305 -0.94 -24.45 4.38
CA HIS A 305 -2.17 -23.69 4.62
C HIS A 305 -3.27 -24.16 3.67
N ARG A 306 -4.31 -24.80 4.23
CA ARG A 306 -5.38 -25.47 3.47
C ARG A 306 -6.17 -24.52 2.60
N TRP A 307 -6.17 -23.23 2.91
CA TRP A 307 -6.88 -22.20 2.18
C TRP A 307 -6.12 -21.65 0.96
N ILE A 308 -4.79 -21.78 0.91
CA ILE A 308 -3.98 -21.06 -0.09
C ILE A 308 -4.20 -21.61 -1.50
N LEU A 309 -4.05 -22.92 -1.73
CA LEU A 309 -4.27 -23.48 -3.06
C LEU A 309 -5.72 -23.24 -3.54
N PRO A 310 -6.77 -23.52 -2.75
CA PRO A 310 -8.15 -23.18 -3.14
C PRO A 310 -8.38 -21.70 -3.50
N ALA A 311 -7.63 -20.78 -2.90
CA ALA A 311 -7.72 -19.36 -3.22
C ALA A 311 -6.92 -18.94 -4.46
N ILE A 312 -5.99 -19.78 -4.95
CA ILE A 312 -5.14 -19.51 -6.12
C ILE A 312 -5.66 -20.21 -7.38
N MET A 313 -6.08 -21.48 -7.28
CA MET A 313 -6.36 -22.31 -8.45
C MET A 313 -7.83 -22.73 -8.53
N LYS A 314 -8.38 -22.65 -9.76
CA LYS A 314 -9.74 -23.09 -10.06
C LYS A 314 -9.95 -24.58 -9.76
N LEU A 315 -8.91 -25.41 -9.95
CA LEU A 315 -8.96 -26.85 -9.66
C LEU A 315 -9.38 -27.15 -8.20
N ARG A 316 -8.97 -26.33 -7.23
CA ARG A 316 -9.15 -26.58 -5.80
C ARG A 316 -10.09 -25.61 -5.11
N THR A 317 -10.59 -24.59 -5.81
CA THR A 317 -11.47 -23.59 -5.21
C THR A 317 -12.83 -24.19 -4.81
N ARG A 318 -13.46 -23.63 -3.78
CA ARG A 318 -14.85 -23.94 -3.42
C ARG A 318 -15.82 -22.82 -3.82
N ILE A 319 -15.32 -21.76 -4.43
CA ILE A 319 -16.13 -20.80 -5.17
C ILE A 319 -16.73 -21.54 -6.37
N ASN A 320 -18.01 -21.32 -6.69
CA ASN A 320 -18.60 -21.93 -7.88
C ASN A 320 -17.77 -21.53 -9.13
N HIS A 321 -17.54 -22.46 -10.05
CA HIS A 321 -16.65 -22.21 -11.19
C HIS A 321 -17.09 -21.03 -12.06
N ASP A 322 -18.39 -20.82 -12.25
CA ASP A 322 -18.92 -19.66 -12.98
C ASP A 322 -18.66 -18.34 -12.24
N ASP A 323 -18.86 -18.34 -10.91
CA ASP A 323 -18.56 -17.19 -10.06
C ASP A 323 -17.04 -16.93 -10.02
N TRP A 324 -16.21 -17.98 -10.06
CA TRP A 324 -14.75 -17.86 -10.16
C TRP A 324 -14.33 -17.22 -11.48
N ASP A 325 -14.93 -17.61 -12.60
CA ASP A 325 -14.60 -17.05 -13.92
C ASP A 325 -15.10 -15.60 -14.08
N ALA A 326 -16.21 -15.24 -13.43
CA ALA A 326 -16.74 -13.88 -13.41
C ALA A 326 -15.85 -12.90 -12.60
N THR A 327 -15.08 -13.41 -11.64
CA THR A 327 -14.27 -12.58 -10.74
C THR A 327 -12.84 -12.40 -11.26
N PRO A 328 -12.28 -11.18 -11.30
CA PRO A 328 -10.94 -10.97 -11.82
C PRO A 328 -9.87 -11.59 -10.90
N SER A 329 -8.78 -12.14 -11.46
CA SER A 329 -7.64 -12.65 -10.66
C SER A 329 -6.53 -11.60 -10.42
N THR A 330 -6.82 -10.31 -10.59
CA THR A 330 -5.82 -9.22 -10.52
C THR A 330 -6.20 -8.13 -9.51
N THR A 331 -5.24 -7.62 -8.74
CA THR A 331 -5.36 -6.43 -7.86
C THR A 331 -5.20 -5.12 -8.59
N ASN A 332 -5.13 -5.11 -9.93
CA ASN A 332 -5.03 -3.87 -10.70
C ASN A 332 -6.05 -2.81 -10.23
N ALA A 333 -7.24 -3.23 -9.80
CA ALA A 333 -8.23 -2.34 -9.19
C ALA A 333 -7.70 -1.65 -7.92
N GLY A 334 -7.29 -2.39 -6.89
CA GLY A 334 -6.76 -1.85 -5.63
C GLY A 334 -5.48 -1.01 -5.84
N GLU A 335 -4.49 -1.55 -6.54
CA GLU A 335 -3.21 -0.86 -6.79
C GLU A 335 -3.41 0.43 -7.60
N SER A 336 -4.29 0.41 -8.61
CA SER A 336 -4.61 1.61 -9.39
C SER A 336 -5.36 2.65 -8.56
N GLN A 337 -6.23 2.24 -7.64
CA GLN A 337 -6.90 3.16 -6.73
C GLN A 337 -5.93 3.77 -5.73
N HIS A 338 -5.04 2.99 -5.13
CA HIS A 338 -3.99 3.54 -4.28
C HIS A 338 -3.17 4.61 -5.01
N HIS A 339 -2.76 4.32 -6.25
CA HIS A 339 -2.04 5.30 -7.05
C HIS A 339 -2.89 6.54 -7.37
N TRP A 340 -4.15 6.34 -7.76
CA TRP A 340 -5.08 7.42 -8.11
C TRP A 340 -5.38 8.31 -6.90
N THR A 341 -5.71 7.73 -5.75
CA THR A 341 -5.93 8.47 -4.50
C THR A 341 -4.69 9.27 -4.13
N ASN A 342 -3.50 8.66 -4.12
CA ASN A 342 -2.25 9.36 -3.81
C ASN A 342 -1.96 10.53 -4.76
N GLN A 343 -2.34 10.45 -6.05
CA GLN A 343 -2.22 11.57 -6.98
C GLN A 343 -3.17 12.75 -6.63
N HIS A 344 -4.34 12.47 -6.04
CA HIS A 344 -5.35 13.47 -5.74
C HIS A 344 -5.23 14.05 -4.33
N THR A 345 -4.85 13.24 -3.34
CA THR A 345 -4.74 13.66 -1.93
C THR A 345 -3.30 14.02 -1.55
N GLY A 346 -2.31 13.49 -2.27
CA GLY A 346 -0.92 13.49 -1.83
C GLY A 346 -0.58 12.32 -0.91
N THR A 347 0.69 12.24 -0.51
CA THR A 347 1.27 11.22 0.38
C THR A 347 1.94 11.85 1.59
N SER A 348 2.21 11.06 2.62
CA SER A 348 2.89 11.52 3.84
C SER A 348 2.16 12.67 4.55
N LEU A 349 0.84 12.54 4.67
CA LEU A 349 -0.05 13.45 5.40
C LEU A 349 -0.12 13.08 6.88
N SER A 350 -0.43 14.04 7.75
CA SER A 350 -0.86 13.69 9.11
C SER A 350 -2.18 12.92 9.09
N LEU A 351 -2.51 12.18 10.15
CA LEU A 351 -3.68 11.31 10.19
C LEU A 351 -4.98 12.06 9.88
N LEU A 352 -5.23 13.19 10.55
CA LEU A 352 -6.45 13.98 10.31
C LEU A 352 -6.48 14.53 8.88
N GLU A 353 -5.34 15.00 8.35
CA GLU A 353 -5.28 15.46 6.96
C GLU A 353 -5.54 14.35 5.95
N ALA A 354 -5.04 13.14 6.20
CA ALA A 354 -5.30 11.98 5.37
C ALA A 354 -6.79 11.63 5.35
N ILE A 355 -7.49 11.76 6.48
CA ILE A 355 -8.94 11.50 6.59
C ILE A 355 -9.74 12.61 5.88
N LEU A 356 -9.45 13.88 6.14
CA LEU A 356 -10.20 15.01 5.57
C LEU A 356 -9.99 15.15 4.05
N SER A 357 -8.77 14.91 3.56
CA SER A 357 -8.50 14.89 2.12
C SER A 357 -9.19 13.72 1.42
N ALA A 358 -9.22 12.54 2.04
CA ALA A 358 -9.99 11.39 1.54
C ALA A 358 -11.49 11.67 1.53
N ARG A 359 -12.03 12.33 2.57
CA ARG A 359 -13.43 12.77 2.62
C ARG A 359 -13.79 13.64 1.41
N THR A 360 -12.98 14.67 1.16
CA THR A 360 -13.20 15.60 0.04
C THR A 360 -13.17 14.86 -1.31
N LEU A 361 -12.23 13.93 -1.46
CA LEU A 361 -12.12 13.11 -2.67
C LEU A 361 -13.33 12.21 -2.86
N ASP A 362 -13.77 11.52 -1.82
CA ASP A 362 -14.90 10.60 -1.85
C ASP A 362 -16.22 11.32 -2.10
N GLU A 363 -16.45 12.48 -1.47
CA GLU A 363 -17.61 13.33 -1.73
C GLU A 363 -17.66 13.78 -3.20
N LYS A 364 -16.49 14.16 -3.76
CA LYS A 364 -16.38 14.48 -5.19
C LYS A 364 -16.69 13.27 -6.06
N VAL A 365 -16.14 12.09 -5.74
CA VAL A 365 -16.41 10.85 -6.50
C VAL A 365 -17.89 10.49 -6.42
N ALA A 366 -18.51 10.58 -5.24
CA ALA A 366 -19.94 10.34 -5.05
C ALA A 366 -20.78 11.25 -5.96
N ALA A 367 -20.50 12.55 -5.96
CA ALA A 367 -21.18 13.53 -6.79
C ALA A 367 -21.00 13.26 -8.29
N GLU A 368 -19.78 12.91 -8.73
CA GLU A 368 -19.49 12.54 -10.12
C GLU A 368 -20.30 11.31 -10.55
N ILE A 369 -20.35 10.27 -9.72
CA ILE A 369 -21.11 9.04 -10.01
C ILE A 369 -22.60 9.36 -10.11
N GLN A 370 -23.15 10.11 -9.16
CA GLN A 370 -24.55 10.51 -9.18
C GLN A 370 -24.89 11.34 -10.43
N ALA A 371 -24.02 12.28 -10.81
CA ALA A 371 -24.18 13.07 -12.03
C ALA A 371 -24.14 12.19 -13.29
N SER A 372 -23.21 11.23 -13.37
CA SER A 372 -23.13 10.27 -14.48
C SER A 372 -24.38 9.40 -14.58
N LEU A 373 -24.89 8.89 -13.46
CA LEU A 373 -26.11 8.08 -13.44
C LEU A 373 -27.35 8.89 -13.86
N LYS A 374 -27.42 10.17 -13.47
CA LYS A 374 -28.53 11.06 -13.85
C LYS A 374 -28.48 11.50 -15.30
N ALA A 375 -27.30 11.82 -15.82
CA ALA A 375 -27.11 12.33 -17.18
C ALA A 375 -26.97 11.23 -18.23
N GLY A 376 -26.64 10.00 -17.84
CA GLY A 376 -26.27 8.91 -18.76
C GLY A 376 -24.86 9.08 -19.38
N THR A 377 -24.11 10.11 -18.97
CA THR A 377 -22.79 10.42 -19.53
C THR A 377 -21.70 9.87 -18.62
N LEU A 378 -20.87 8.98 -19.17
CA LEU A 378 -19.70 8.44 -18.48
C LEU A 378 -18.52 9.41 -18.58
N THR A 379 -17.77 9.58 -17.48
CA THR A 379 -16.52 10.35 -17.48
C THR A 379 -15.48 9.77 -18.46
N ASN A 380 -15.50 8.44 -18.64
CA ASN A 380 -14.66 7.75 -19.61
C ASN A 380 -15.49 6.67 -20.32
N SER A 381 -16.06 7.02 -21.47
CA SER A 381 -16.81 6.09 -22.33
C SER A 381 -15.94 4.95 -22.87
N GLN A 382 -14.61 5.11 -22.91
CA GLN A 382 -13.69 4.08 -23.38
C GLN A 382 -13.05 3.29 -22.24
N ASN A 383 -13.88 2.81 -21.31
CA ASN A 383 -13.42 1.95 -20.20
C ASN A 383 -14.17 0.62 -20.08
N GLU A 384 -14.98 0.28 -21.09
CA GLU A 384 -15.63 -1.04 -21.18
C GLU A 384 -14.62 -2.19 -21.28
N PHE A 385 -15.11 -3.41 -21.11
CA PHE A 385 -14.30 -4.63 -21.21
C PHE A 385 -13.49 -4.69 -22.51
N TYR A 386 -14.12 -4.42 -23.65
CA TYR A 386 -13.44 -4.41 -24.96
C TYR A 386 -12.26 -3.43 -25.00
N HIS A 387 -12.46 -2.17 -24.58
CA HIS A 387 -11.41 -1.17 -24.58
C HIS A 387 -10.26 -1.55 -23.65
N ARG A 388 -10.56 -2.12 -22.48
CA ARG A 388 -9.55 -2.59 -21.54
C ARG A 388 -8.78 -3.78 -22.09
N LEU A 389 -9.44 -4.72 -22.75
CA LEU A 389 -8.82 -5.87 -23.41
C LEU A 389 -7.86 -5.41 -24.51
N VAL A 390 -8.30 -4.52 -25.41
CA VAL A 390 -7.46 -3.95 -26.48
C VAL A 390 -6.21 -3.27 -25.90
N ARG A 391 -6.38 -2.45 -24.85
CA ARG A 391 -5.24 -1.81 -24.17
C ARG A 391 -4.31 -2.84 -23.51
N SER A 392 -4.85 -3.88 -22.89
CA SER A 392 -4.08 -4.95 -22.27
C SER A 392 -3.23 -5.70 -23.29
N VAL A 393 -3.83 -6.16 -24.39
CA VAL A 393 -3.15 -6.82 -25.50
C VAL A 393 -2.07 -5.92 -26.07
N LYS A 394 -2.38 -4.64 -26.34
CA LYS A 394 -1.40 -3.67 -26.83
C LYS A 394 -0.20 -3.53 -25.87
N ARG A 395 -0.44 -3.44 -24.57
CA ARG A 395 0.63 -3.39 -23.55
C ARG A 395 1.48 -4.65 -23.54
N GLN A 396 0.87 -5.83 -23.62
CA GLN A 396 1.61 -7.10 -23.70
C GLN A 396 2.49 -7.15 -24.96
N THR A 397 1.94 -6.77 -26.12
CA THR A 397 2.69 -6.71 -27.37
C THR A 397 3.87 -5.73 -27.28
N THR A 398 3.65 -4.52 -26.75
CA THR A 398 4.73 -3.54 -26.57
C THR A 398 5.78 -4.02 -25.56
N SER A 399 5.37 -4.66 -24.46
CA SER A 399 6.30 -5.25 -23.49
C SER A 399 7.14 -6.34 -24.13
N ALA A 400 6.52 -7.27 -24.86
CA ALA A 400 7.22 -8.33 -25.59
C ALA A 400 8.19 -7.76 -26.63
N GLN A 401 7.82 -6.69 -27.36
CA GLN A 401 8.71 -6.01 -28.30
C GLN A 401 9.92 -5.39 -27.58
N LYS A 402 9.71 -4.68 -26.46
CA LYS A 402 10.79 -4.11 -25.65
C LYS A 402 11.72 -5.18 -25.10
N SER A 403 11.18 -6.30 -24.60
CA SER A 403 11.99 -7.43 -24.12
C SER A 403 12.81 -8.06 -25.23
N ARG A 404 12.25 -8.23 -26.44
CA ARG A 404 13.02 -8.70 -27.60
C ARG A 404 14.14 -7.73 -27.99
N HIS A 405 13.87 -6.43 -27.93
CA HIS A 405 14.88 -5.41 -28.20
C HIS A 405 16.01 -5.42 -27.16
N ALA A 406 15.66 -5.50 -25.88
CA ALA A 406 16.63 -5.59 -24.78
C ALA A 406 17.47 -6.88 -24.88
N ALA A 407 16.88 -8.02 -25.22
CA ALA A 407 17.60 -9.27 -25.44
C ALA A 407 18.64 -9.11 -26.56
N LYS A 408 18.25 -8.58 -27.72
CA LYS A 408 19.18 -8.29 -28.82
C LYS A 408 20.31 -7.34 -28.43
N GLN A 409 20.02 -6.33 -27.61
CA GLN A 409 21.05 -5.42 -27.10
C GLN A 409 22.02 -6.12 -26.14
N ASN A 410 21.51 -6.98 -25.26
CA ASN A 410 22.34 -7.76 -24.34
C ASN A 410 23.22 -8.76 -25.09
N ASP A 411 22.70 -9.42 -26.13
CA ASP A 411 23.48 -10.33 -26.98
C ASP A 411 24.64 -9.58 -27.66
N LYS A 412 24.37 -8.38 -28.18
CA LYS A 412 25.40 -7.51 -28.76
C LYS A 412 26.44 -7.04 -27.73
N LEU A 413 26.01 -6.71 -26.51
CA LEU A 413 26.91 -6.37 -25.41
C LEU A 413 27.78 -7.55 -24.98
N ALA A 414 27.22 -8.77 -24.96
CA ALA A 414 27.98 -9.98 -24.65
C ALA A 414 29.06 -10.25 -25.70
N GLN A 415 28.71 -10.16 -26.99
CA GLN A 415 29.68 -10.29 -28.09
C GLN A 415 30.80 -9.26 -28.02
N LEU A 416 30.47 -7.99 -27.72
CA LEU A 416 31.49 -6.95 -27.55
C LEU A 416 32.40 -7.21 -26.33
N ARG A 417 31.86 -7.75 -25.23
CA ARG A 417 32.67 -8.13 -24.06
C ARG A 417 33.61 -9.27 -24.37
N GLU A 418 33.15 -10.27 -25.11
CA GLU A 418 33.98 -11.39 -25.59
C GLU A 418 35.13 -10.87 -26.46
N GLN A 419 34.85 -10.02 -27.44
CA GLN A 419 35.88 -9.38 -28.28
C GLN A 419 36.90 -8.56 -27.47
N ILE A 420 36.46 -7.86 -26.42
CA ILE A 420 37.37 -7.11 -25.53
C ILE A 420 38.30 -8.05 -24.76
N GLU A 421 37.80 -9.20 -24.27
CA GLU A 421 38.64 -10.17 -23.58
C GLU A 421 39.61 -10.86 -24.54
N ASP A 422 39.16 -11.25 -25.74
CA ASP A 422 40.03 -11.81 -26.78
C ASP A 422 41.17 -10.84 -27.15
N GLU A 423 40.86 -9.55 -27.31
CA GLU A 423 41.85 -8.50 -27.57
C GLU A 423 42.80 -8.27 -26.39
N LYS A 424 42.32 -8.37 -25.14
CA LYS A 424 43.19 -8.31 -23.96
C LYS A 424 44.15 -9.50 -23.91
N GLU A 425 43.70 -10.71 -24.24
CA GLU A 425 44.54 -11.89 -24.33
C GLU A 425 45.57 -11.75 -25.45
N ALA A 426 45.15 -11.33 -26.64
CA ALA A 426 46.05 -11.04 -27.76
C ALA A 426 47.11 -9.98 -27.39
N ARG A 427 46.73 -8.93 -26.67
CA ARG A 427 47.65 -7.91 -26.18
C ARG A 427 48.66 -8.46 -25.16
N LYS A 428 48.24 -9.35 -24.26
CA LYS A 428 49.17 -10.03 -23.31
C LYS A 428 50.21 -10.84 -24.07
N VAL A 429 49.79 -11.62 -25.07
CA VAL A 429 50.68 -12.43 -25.93
C VAL A 429 51.64 -11.52 -26.70
N SER A 430 51.15 -10.43 -27.29
CA SER A 430 51.98 -9.46 -28.01
C SER A 430 53.05 -8.81 -27.11
N LEU A 431 52.68 -8.44 -25.87
CA LEU A 431 53.62 -7.88 -24.89
C LEU A 431 54.68 -8.89 -24.46
N GLN A 432 54.32 -10.16 -24.28
CA GLN A 432 55.29 -11.23 -23.99
C GLN A 432 56.27 -11.40 -25.15
N ARG A 433 55.76 -11.43 -26.39
CA ARG A 433 56.62 -11.50 -27.59
C ARG A 433 57.57 -10.30 -27.68
N GLN A 434 57.09 -9.10 -27.39
CA GLN A 434 57.93 -7.90 -27.36
C GLN A 434 59.05 -8.00 -26.32
N LYS A 435 58.76 -8.51 -25.11
CA LYS A 435 59.79 -8.77 -24.09
C LYS A 435 60.83 -9.77 -24.56
N THR A 436 60.41 -10.90 -25.15
CA THR A 436 61.36 -11.90 -25.66
C THR A 436 62.26 -11.35 -26.76
N LEU A 437 61.73 -10.48 -27.64
CA LEU A 437 62.53 -9.81 -28.68
C LEU A 437 63.50 -8.78 -28.09
N GLN A 438 63.10 -8.06 -27.04
CA GLN A 438 63.99 -7.14 -26.31
C GLN A 438 65.11 -7.88 -25.56
N GLU A 439 64.82 -9.02 -24.96
CA GLU A 439 65.81 -9.89 -24.32
C GLU A 439 66.82 -10.44 -25.35
N GLN A 440 66.34 -10.89 -26.51
CA GLN A 440 67.18 -11.32 -27.63
C GLN A 440 68.07 -10.19 -28.17
N LEU A 441 67.54 -8.96 -28.26
CA LEU A 441 68.29 -7.78 -28.64
C LEU A 441 69.38 -7.45 -27.60
N GLY A 442 69.04 -7.53 -26.30
CA GLY A 442 69.96 -7.33 -25.18
C GLY A 442 71.08 -8.37 -25.12
N SER A 443 70.79 -9.63 -25.46
CA SER A 443 71.82 -10.69 -25.58
C SER A 443 72.69 -10.57 -26.84
N SER A 444 72.19 -9.90 -27.89
CA SER A 444 72.92 -9.68 -29.15
C SER A 444 73.79 -8.41 -29.12
N GLN A 445 73.56 -7.50 -28.17
CA GLN A 445 74.44 -6.36 -27.92
C GLN A 445 75.54 -6.72 -26.91
N GLY A 446 76.57 -7.40 -27.40
CA GLY A 446 77.86 -7.48 -26.73
C GLY A 446 78.49 -6.08 -26.55
N LYS A 447 79.07 -5.85 -25.37
CA LYS A 447 79.83 -4.65 -24.96
C LYS A 447 80.60 -3.96 -26.12
N PRO A 448 80.41 -2.66 -26.39
CA PRO A 448 81.45 -1.85 -27.00
C PRO A 448 82.33 -1.24 -25.91
N ARG A 449 83.51 -1.82 -25.71
CA ARG A 449 84.59 -1.24 -24.91
C ARG A 449 85.32 -0.18 -25.74
N SER A 450 85.00 1.08 -25.43
CA SER A 450 85.93 2.21 -25.25
C SER A 450 86.74 2.80 -26.43
N LYS A 451 86.53 4.14 -26.59
CA LYS A 451 87.48 5.23 -26.92
C LYS A 451 87.91 5.34 -28.40
N ARG A 452 88.07 6.53 -29.02
CA ARG A 452 88.23 7.91 -28.50
C ARG A 452 88.02 8.92 -29.66
N THR A 453 87.38 10.07 -29.34
CA THR A 453 87.66 11.48 -29.76
C THR A 453 87.91 11.81 -31.24
N SER A 454 87.45 12.89 -31.87
CA SER A 454 86.82 14.19 -31.53
C SER A 454 86.35 14.77 -32.89
N ARG A 455 85.43 15.73 -33.04
CA ARG A 455 85.60 17.14 -32.69
C ARG A 455 84.28 17.91 -32.95
N THR A 456 83.99 18.75 -31.98
CA THR A 456 83.01 19.82 -31.88
C THR A 456 82.95 20.77 -33.10
N VAL A 457 81.74 21.06 -33.57
CA VAL A 457 81.35 22.39 -34.08
C VAL A 457 80.00 22.75 -33.44
N GLN A 458 79.98 23.92 -32.80
CA GLN A 458 78.86 24.55 -32.12
C GLN A 458 77.94 25.35 -33.07
N ARG A 459 76.75 25.67 -32.54
CA ARG A 459 75.78 26.75 -32.87
C ARG A 459 74.61 26.30 -33.76
N THR A 460 73.33 26.58 -33.48
CA THR A 460 72.65 27.30 -32.37
C THR A 460 71.12 27.11 -32.52
N ALA A 461 70.41 27.12 -31.38
CA ALA A 461 69.02 27.56 -31.15
C ALA A 461 67.86 26.77 -31.82
N THR A 462 66.71 26.51 -31.18
CA THR A 462 66.04 27.29 -30.12
C THR A 462 65.14 26.39 -29.25
N LYS A 463 65.18 26.64 -27.93
CA LYS A 463 64.22 26.18 -26.90
C LYS A 463 63.01 27.11 -26.85
N ALA A 464 61.84 26.56 -26.56
CA ALA A 464 60.83 27.09 -25.62
C ALA A 464 59.85 25.95 -25.31
N ASN A 465 59.97 25.29 -24.15
CA ASN A 465 59.28 25.59 -22.89
C ASN A 465 57.75 25.42 -22.96
N ASN A 466 57.26 24.34 -22.32
CA ASN A 466 56.43 24.47 -21.13
C ASN A 466 56.34 23.12 -20.39
N GLU A 467 57.07 23.04 -19.27
CA GLU A 467 56.83 22.15 -18.14
C GLU A 467 55.87 22.86 -17.17
N THR A 468 54.89 22.14 -16.60
CA THR A 468 54.45 22.28 -15.20
C THR A 468 53.60 21.04 -14.86
N THR A 469 54.14 19.99 -14.23
CA THR A 469 54.11 19.66 -12.79
C THR A 469 52.74 19.68 -12.08
N PHE A 470 52.45 18.52 -11.47
CA PHE A 470 51.76 18.29 -10.20
C PHE A 470 50.41 18.99 -9.91
N ASN A 471 49.36 18.18 -9.74
CA ASN A 471 48.72 18.04 -8.44
C ASN A 471 47.86 16.76 -8.35
N ALA A 472 48.13 15.97 -7.31
CA ALA A 472 47.15 15.12 -6.68
C ALA A 472 46.16 16.04 -5.95
N TYR A 473 44.88 15.91 -6.28
CA TYR A 473 43.77 16.27 -5.40
C TYR A 473 42.65 15.29 -5.67
N GLU A 474 42.22 14.64 -4.60
CA GLU A 474 40.99 13.89 -4.50
C GLU A 474 39.81 14.77 -4.92
N ASP A 475 38.98 14.29 -5.84
CA ASP A 475 37.60 14.72 -5.94
C ASP A 475 36.77 13.59 -6.58
N ASN A 476 36.48 12.59 -5.73
CA ASN A 476 35.37 11.68 -5.95
C ASN A 476 34.09 12.40 -5.53
N GLN A 477 33.38 13.00 -6.49
CA GLN A 477 31.95 13.28 -6.37
C GLN A 477 31.34 13.67 -7.72
N VAL A 478 30.88 12.66 -8.48
CA VAL A 478 29.62 12.76 -9.22
C VAL A 478 28.81 11.53 -8.88
N LEU A 479 27.84 11.76 -8.00
CA LEU A 479 26.84 10.83 -7.50
C LEU A 479 25.80 10.56 -8.60
N ASP A 480 25.74 9.33 -9.08
CA ASP A 480 24.51 8.76 -9.63
C ASP A 480 23.61 8.35 -8.45
N ALA A 481 22.65 9.22 -8.16
CA ALA A 481 21.59 8.96 -7.20
C ALA A 481 20.49 8.10 -7.86
N HIS A 482 20.58 6.78 -7.68
CA HIS A 482 19.41 5.90 -7.76
C HIS A 482 19.29 5.06 -6.48
N ASN A 483 18.25 5.41 -5.73
CA ASN A 483 17.70 4.79 -4.53
C ASN A 483 17.91 3.27 -4.42
N ASN A 484 18.80 2.87 -3.52
CA ASN A 484 18.72 1.60 -2.82
C ASN A 484 18.30 1.90 -1.37
N PHE A 485 17.08 1.48 -1.02
CA PHE A 485 16.57 1.50 0.34
C PHE A 485 16.91 0.14 0.96
N ASP A 486 17.82 0.14 1.93
CA ASP A 486 18.20 -1.02 2.73
C ASP A 486 17.32 -1.06 4.00
N PRO A 487 16.47 -2.08 4.21
CA PRO A 487 15.53 -2.11 5.32
C PRO A 487 16.08 -2.72 6.63
N ARG A 488 17.40 -2.72 6.88
CA ARG A 488 17.99 -3.38 8.07
C ARG A 488 18.90 -2.52 8.95
N ALA A 489 18.51 -1.28 9.23
CA ALA A 489 19.21 -0.46 10.22
C ALA A 489 18.26 0.37 11.08
N LEU A 490 17.53 -0.30 11.98
CA LEU A 490 17.04 0.31 13.23
C LEU A 490 17.20 -0.75 14.33
N ASP A 491 18.42 -0.81 14.84
CA ASP A 491 18.73 -1.42 16.12
C ASP A 491 18.30 -0.45 17.22
N ASN A 492 17.50 -0.97 18.16
CA ASN A 492 16.88 -0.21 19.24
C ASN A 492 17.89 0.02 20.36
N GLY A 493 18.46 1.22 20.39
CA GLY A 493 19.14 1.73 21.59
C GLY A 493 18.11 2.15 22.64
N THR A 494 17.91 1.28 23.63
CA THR A 494 17.25 1.58 24.90
C THR A 494 17.95 2.73 25.62
N HIS A 495 17.25 3.85 25.83
CA HIS A 495 17.60 4.81 26.87
C HIS A 495 16.36 5.10 27.70
N ASP A 496 16.37 4.52 28.91
CA ASP A 496 15.53 4.90 30.03
C ASP A 496 15.69 6.40 30.32
N PHE A 497 14.57 7.11 30.27
CA PHE A 497 14.42 8.39 30.96
C PHE A 497 13.06 8.36 31.68
N ASP A 498 13.13 8.03 32.96
CA ASP A 498 12.07 8.29 33.94
C ASP A 498 11.73 9.79 33.93
N PHE A 499 10.49 10.10 33.58
CA PHE A 499 9.84 11.34 33.96
C PHE A 499 8.46 11.01 34.53
N ALA A 500 8.40 10.91 35.85
CA ALA A 500 7.17 11.00 36.60
C ALA A 500 6.54 12.38 36.36
N LEU A 501 5.32 12.40 35.83
CA LEU A 501 4.47 13.58 35.80
C LEU A 501 3.19 13.27 36.57
N ASP A 502 3.07 13.90 37.72
CA ASP A 502 1.88 13.93 38.57
C ASP A 502 0.70 14.49 37.78
N PHE A 503 -0.38 13.71 37.70
CA PHE A 503 -1.69 14.18 37.24
C PHE A 503 -2.46 14.77 38.43
N PRO A 504 -2.99 16.00 38.36
CA PRO A 504 -3.90 16.49 39.38
C PRO A 504 -5.28 15.84 39.24
N ASP A 505 -5.84 15.43 40.37
CA ASP A 505 -7.18 14.83 40.52
C ASP A 505 -8.28 15.67 39.86
N ILE A 506 -9.05 15.04 38.98
CA ILE A 506 -10.27 15.61 38.39
C ILE A 506 -11.47 15.15 39.24
N PRO A 507 -12.27 16.06 39.83
CA PRO A 507 -13.45 15.68 40.59
C PRO A 507 -14.58 15.16 39.67
N PRO A 508 -15.44 14.25 40.17
CA PRO A 508 -16.50 13.65 39.37
C PRO A 508 -17.59 14.68 39.02
N PHE A 509 -17.97 14.70 37.74
CA PHE A 509 -19.00 15.57 37.19
C PHE A 509 -20.41 15.04 37.54
N GLN A 510 -21.23 15.88 38.18
CA GLN A 510 -22.64 15.61 38.49
C GLN A 510 -23.52 15.76 37.23
N VAL A 511 -24.37 14.76 36.99
CA VAL A 511 -25.38 14.75 35.93
C VAL A 511 -26.65 15.50 36.42
N PRO A 512 -27.20 16.47 35.67
CA PRO A 512 -28.47 17.09 36.03
C PRO A 512 -29.68 16.20 35.69
N GLY A 513 -30.60 16.12 36.66
CA GLY A 513 -31.86 15.39 36.74
C GLY A 513 -32.63 15.08 35.44
N ALA A 514 -32.96 13.80 35.28
CA ALA A 514 -34.08 13.34 34.47
C ALA A 514 -35.39 13.53 35.27
N ALA A 515 -36.36 14.18 34.65
CA ALA A 515 -37.70 14.36 35.19
C ALA A 515 -38.51 13.05 35.13
N GLU A 516 -39.11 12.67 36.27
CA GLU A 516 -40.10 11.60 36.38
C GLU A 516 -41.42 11.97 35.68
N PRO A 517 -42.09 11.05 34.97
CA PRO A 517 -43.47 11.22 34.55
C PRO A 517 -44.45 10.71 35.63
N GLN A 518 -45.45 11.54 35.92
CA GLN A 518 -46.54 11.26 36.83
C GLN A 518 -47.42 10.10 36.34
N LEU A 519 -47.61 9.10 37.20
CA LEU A 519 -48.59 8.01 37.04
C LEU A 519 -49.98 8.50 37.45
N GLY A 520 -50.88 8.59 36.47
CA GLY A 520 -52.31 8.77 36.69
C GLY A 520 -53.00 7.42 36.94
N HIS A 521 -53.63 7.30 38.11
CA HIS A 521 -54.56 6.22 38.46
C HIS A 521 -55.76 6.18 37.50
N HIS A 522 -56.06 5.00 36.97
CA HIS A 522 -57.44 4.62 36.68
C HIS A 522 -57.61 3.11 36.87
N ASP A 523 -58.37 2.77 37.91
CA ASP A 523 -58.94 1.46 38.15
C ASP A 523 -59.87 1.07 36.99
N PHE A 524 -59.73 -0.15 36.47
CA PHE A 524 -60.88 -0.97 36.12
C PHE A 524 -60.57 -2.45 36.33
N THR A 525 -61.49 -3.05 37.06
CA THR A 525 -61.55 -4.40 37.61
C THR A 525 -61.76 -5.49 36.55
N GLY A 526 -61.20 -6.67 36.81
CA GLY A 526 -61.89 -7.94 36.51
C GLY A 526 -61.07 -9.03 35.82
N ASN A 527 -60.63 -10.02 36.63
CA ASN A 527 -60.71 -11.48 36.43
C ASN A 527 -60.28 -12.08 35.07
N THR A 528 -59.46 -13.14 34.94
CA THR A 528 -59.12 -14.28 35.83
C THR A 528 -58.15 -15.20 35.06
N LEU A 529 -57.38 -16.01 35.80
CA LEU A 529 -56.71 -17.28 35.39
C LEU A 529 -55.48 -17.14 34.47
N SER A 530 -54.34 -17.80 34.67
CA SER A 530 -53.93 -18.82 35.63
C SER A 530 -52.40 -18.90 35.66
N ASP A 531 -51.89 -19.15 36.87
CA ASP A 531 -50.65 -19.81 37.30
C ASP A 531 -49.86 -20.65 36.26
N ASP A 532 -48.53 -20.50 36.25
CA ASP A 532 -47.55 -21.51 36.73
C ASP A 532 -46.11 -20.95 36.63
N LEU A 533 -45.46 -20.66 37.78
CA LEU A 533 -44.39 -21.47 38.40
C LEU A 533 -43.07 -21.49 37.58
N ARG A 534 -42.03 -20.75 37.98
CA ARG A 534 -41.09 -20.95 39.13
C ARG A 534 -39.81 -21.68 38.71
N ASP A 535 -38.71 -21.07 39.16
CA ASP A 535 -37.43 -21.64 39.57
C ASP A 535 -36.51 -22.27 38.50
N PHE A 536 -35.32 -21.69 38.33
CA PHE A 536 -34.10 -22.26 38.89
C PHE A 536 -32.93 -21.27 38.77
N ALA A 537 -32.39 -20.89 39.93
CA ALA A 537 -31.07 -20.30 40.08
C ALA A 537 -30.08 -21.37 40.57
N ILE A 538 -28.79 -21.01 40.53
CA ILE A 538 -27.62 -21.63 41.19
C ILE A 538 -26.86 -22.66 40.32
N MET A 539 -25.67 -22.29 39.83
CA MET A 539 -24.41 -22.75 40.41
C MET A 539 -23.19 -22.01 39.83
N ASP A 540 -22.46 -21.39 40.75
CA ASP A 540 -21.13 -20.84 40.62
C ASP A 540 -20.07 -21.93 40.92
N SER A 541 -18.82 -21.64 40.56
CA SER A 541 -17.55 -22.34 40.89
C SER A 541 -17.08 -23.50 40.00
N PHE A 542 -15.91 -23.33 39.35
CA PHE A 542 -14.65 -23.97 39.79
C PHE A 542 -13.43 -23.45 38.98
N LEU A 543 -12.35 -23.17 39.72
CA LEU A 543 -10.97 -22.98 39.26
C LEU A 543 -10.39 -24.29 38.68
N ASP A 544 -9.51 -24.27 37.68
CA ASP A 544 -8.05 -24.18 37.87
C ASP A 544 -7.20 -24.50 36.60
N HIS A 545 -6.09 -23.76 36.47
CA HIS A 545 -4.75 -24.09 35.97
C HIS A 545 -4.47 -24.81 34.62
N THR A 546 -3.69 -24.11 33.78
CA THR A 546 -2.37 -24.44 33.14
C THR A 546 -2.28 -23.63 31.82
N GLY A 547 -1.25 -22.85 31.47
CA GLY A 547 0.19 -22.93 31.76
C GLY A 547 0.91 -23.41 30.50
N GLY A 548 1.36 -22.51 29.62
CA GLY A 548 2.13 -22.87 28.42
C GLY A 548 2.62 -21.68 27.59
N ARG A 549 3.89 -21.32 27.79
CA ARG A 549 4.70 -20.42 26.96
C ARG A 549 5.14 -21.12 25.67
N ASP A 550 5.44 -20.34 24.63
CA ASP A 550 6.64 -20.42 23.75
C ASP A 550 6.33 -19.73 22.40
N PHE A 551 6.91 -18.56 22.12
CA PHE A 551 8.25 -18.24 21.59
C PHE A 551 8.24 -18.07 20.06
N PHE A 552 8.77 -16.90 19.66
CA PHE A 552 8.77 -16.28 18.32
C PHE A 552 9.68 -16.96 17.30
#